data_AF-A0A661KKH5-F1
#
_entry.id   AF-A0A661KKH5-F1
#
_cell.length_a   1.000
_cell.length_b   1.000
_cell.length_c   1.000
_cell.angle_alpha   90.00
_cell.angle_beta   90.00
_cell.angle_gamma   90.00
#
_symmetry.space_group_name_H-M   'P 1'
#
loop_
_entity.id
_entity.type
_entity.pdbx_description
1 polymer ?
#
loop_
_entity_poly.entity_id
_entity_poly.type
_entity_poly.pdbx_seq_one_letter_code
_entity_poly.pdbx_strand_id
1 'polypeptide(L)'
;MIKWRKACFQNIYIAPLLVAEPSPPHDIWLFTNLAWQDYAQEYVELYGGIWKRSLEALSCLRRLWNDPEMRTDLERWLEIGRELKKLSESVQTREDNVLENKWRQLIAGCHRFHPARTNPDPVVFPKFPLSSSQQTVGRTSQG
;
A
#
# COMPACT_ATOMS: atom_id res chain seq x y z
N MET A 1 -15.47 16.44 6.38
CA MET A 1 -14.00 16.24 6.29
C MET A 1 -13.56 14.79 6.13
N ILE A 2 -14.18 13.81 6.82
CA ILE A 2 -13.79 12.39 6.82
C ILE A 2 -13.68 11.74 5.41
N LYS A 3 -14.51 12.14 4.44
CA LYS A 3 -14.50 11.54 3.08
C LYS A 3 -13.23 11.85 2.29
N TRP A 4 -12.69 13.06 2.42
CA TRP A 4 -11.53 13.51 1.63
C TRP A 4 -10.21 12.94 2.13
N ARG A 5 -10.03 12.82 3.45
CA ARG A 5 -8.85 12.15 4.03
C ARG A 5 -8.78 10.68 3.60
N LYS A 6 -9.91 9.98 3.60
CA LYS A 6 -9.99 8.58 3.12
C LYS A 6 -9.58 8.43 1.66
N ALA A 7 -9.91 9.39 0.80
CA ALA A 7 -9.51 9.36 -0.60
C ALA A 7 -7.98 9.43 -0.76
N CYS A 8 -7.29 10.25 0.05
CA CYS A 8 -5.82 10.31 0.06
C CYS A 8 -5.15 8.97 0.42
N PHE A 9 -5.81 8.13 1.23
CA PHE A 9 -5.29 6.81 1.61
C PHE A 9 -5.54 5.71 0.57
N GLN A 10 -6.29 5.98 -0.50
CA GLN A 10 -6.41 5.01 -1.60
C GLN A 10 -5.12 4.91 -2.41
N ASN A 11 -4.40 6.03 -2.55
CA ASN A 11 -3.04 6.07 -3.05
C ASN A 11 -2.32 7.27 -2.44
N ILE A 12 -1.44 7.00 -1.47
CA ILE A 12 -0.73 8.02 -0.69
C ILE A 12 0.31 8.79 -1.51
N TYR A 13 0.59 8.37 -2.74
CA TYR A 13 1.57 9.02 -3.62
C TYR A 13 0.94 10.09 -4.52
N ILE A 14 -0.37 10.04 -4.79
CA ILE A 14 -1.03 11.00 -5.70
C ILE A 14 -0.99 12.42 -5.14
N ALA A 15 -1.41 12.61 -3.88
CA ALA A 15 -1.45 13.93 -3.27
C ALA A 15 -0.07 14.63 -3.26
N PRO A 16 1.01 14.01 -2.76
CA PRO A 16 2.33 14.64 -2.75
C PRO A 16 2.86 14.92 -4.16
N LEU A 17 2.60 14.04 -5.15
CA LEU A 17 2.97 14.31 -6.54
C LEU A 17 2.25 15.54 -7.12
N LEU A 18 0.95 15.69 -6.86
CA LEU A 18 0.17 16.83 -7.34
C LEU A 18 0.59 18.17 -6.71
N VAL A 19 1.02 18.15 -5.44
CA VAL A 19 1.42 19.37 -4.72
C VAL A 19 2.93 19.59 -4.64
N ALA A 20 3.73 18.76 -5.33
CA ALA A 20 5.18 18.77 -5.35
C ALA A 20 5.82 18.67 -3.94
N GLU A 21 5.25 17.82 -3.09
CA GLU A 21 5.77 17.48 -1.77
C GLU A 21 6.58 16.16 -1.84
N PRO A 22 7.47 15.90 -0.86
CA PRO A 22 8.18 14.63 -0.78
C PRO A 22 7.22 13.44 -0.77
N SER A 23 7.53 12.44 -1.59
CA SER A 23 6.77 11.20 -1.61
C SER A 23 7.02 10.38 -0.34
N PRO A 24 5.99 9.70 0.20
CA PRO A 24 6.16 8.73 1.28
C PRO A 24 7.14 7.60 0.92
N PRO A 25 7.66 6.87 1.91
CA PRO A 25 8.55 5.73 1.67
C PRO A 25 7.91 4.63 0.80
N HIS A 26 8.74 3.92 0.05
CA HIS A 26 8.37 2.83 -0.85
C HIS A 26 8.44 1.45 -0.18
N ASP A 27 9.12 1.38 0.95
CA ASP A 27 9.43 0.14 1.66
C ASP A 27 8.27 -0.33 2.56
N ILE A 28 7.10 -0.48 1.96
CA ILE A 28 5.85 -0.81 2.65
C ILE A 28 5.03 -1.82 1.85
N TRP A 29 4.25 -2.63 2.56
CA TRP A 29 3.27 -3.49 1.90
C TRP A 29 2.05 -2.67 1.48
N LEU A 30 1.70 -2.78 0.20
CA LEU A 30 0.54 -2.11 -0.39
C LEU A 30 -0.49 -3.16 -0.82
N PHE A 31 -1.77 -2.92 -0.50
CA PHE A 31 -2.84 -3.91 -0.66
C PHE A 31 -3.22 -4.18 -2.11
N THR A 32 -2.95 -3.25 -3.02
CA THR A 32 -3.33 -3.34 -4.44
C THR A 32 -2.30 -2.63 -5.30
N ASN A 33 -2.16 -3.04 -6.55
CA ASN A 33 -1.29 -2.37 -7.54
C ASN A 33 -1.71 -0.90 -7.76
N LEU A 34 -2.99 -0.57 -7.57
CA LEU A 34 -3.52 0.79 -7.68
C LEU A 34 -3.04 1.72 -6.56
N ALA A 35 -2.55 1.16 -5.45
CA ALA A 35 -1.97 1.94 -4.35
C ALA A 35 -0.48 2.24 -4.58
N TRP A 36 0.13 1.69 -5.63
CA TRP A 36 1.56 1.83 -5.91
C TRP A 36 1.90 3.20 -6.49
N GLN A 37 3.17 3.56 -6.37
CA GLN A 37 3.66 4.84 -6.88
C GLN A 37 3.55 4.93 -8.40
N ASP A 38 3.84 3.86 -9.13
CA ASP A 38 3.79 3.84 -10.60
C ASP A 38 2.40 4.25 -11.11
N TYR A 39 1.35 3.68 -10.50
CA TYR A 39 -0.03 4.08 -10.80
C TYR A 39 -0.29 5.56 -10.47
N ALA A 40 0.29 6.08 -9.39
CA ALA A 40 0.15 7.49 -9.04
C ALA A 40 0.83 8.41 -10.06
N GLN A 41 1.99 8.01 -10.59
CA GLN A 41 2.69 8.74 -11.65
C GLN A 41 1.84 8.76 -12.91
N GLU A 42 1.36 7.60 -13.38
CA GLU A 42 0.46 7.50 -14.54
C GLU A 42 -0.80 8.36 -14.35
N TYR A 43 -1.41 8.33 -13.16
CA TYR A 43 -2.57 9.16 -12.84
C TYR A 43 -2.26 10.66 -12.98
N VAL A 44 -1.13 11.12 -12.46
CA VAL A 44 -0.73 12.53 -12.53
C VAL A 44 -0.37 12.95 -13.95
N GLU A 45 0.24 12.07 -14.74
CA GLU A 45 0.51 12.32 -16.16
C GLU A 45 -0.78 12.49 -16.96
N LEU A 46 -1.75 11.59 -16.77
CA LEU A 46 -3.01 11.60 -17.51
C LEU A 46 -3.97 12.71 -17.06
N TYR A 47 -4.07 12.94 -15.74
CA TYR A 47 -5.12 13.79 -15.16
C TYR A 47 -4.59 15.02 -14.42
N GLY A 48 -3.28 15.15 -14.21
CA GLY A 48 -2.68 16.28 -13.49
C GLY A 48 -2.96 17.63 -14.16
N GLY A 49 -3.19 17.65 -15.48
CA GLY A 49 -3.63 18.85 -16.20
C GLY A 49 -4.96 19.41 -15.69
N ILE A 50 -5.89 18.55 -15.25
CA ILE A 50 -7.19 18.97 -14.68
C ILE A 50 -6.97 19.67 -13.34
N TRP A 51 -6.10 19.11 -12.49
CA TRP A 51 -5.74 19.68 -11.20
C TRP A 51 -5.05 21.03 -11.34
N LYS A 52 -4.12 21.17 -12.29
CA LYS A 52 -3.41 22.43 -12.55
C LYS A 52 -4.32 23.57 -12.99
N ARG A 53 -5.49 23.27 -13.56
CA ARG A 53 -6.50 24.28 -13.95
C ARG A 53 -7.26 24.84 -12.74
N SER A 54 -7.18 24.22 -11.56
CA SER A 54 -7.82 24.69 -10.33
C SER A 54 -6.78 24.87 -9.21
N LEU A 55 -6.24 26.08 -9.11
CA LEU A 55 -5.30 26.45 -8.04
C LEU A 55 -5.94 26.33 -6.64
N GLU A 56 -7.25 26.57 -6.54
CA GLU A 56 -8.00 26.39 -5.30
C GLU A 56 -8.02 24.92 -4.87
N ALA A 57 -8.30 23.98 -5.80
CA ALA A 57 -8.28 22.56 -5.50
C ALA A 57 -6.90 22.09 -5.03
N LEU A 58 -5.82 22.55 -5.67
CA LEU A 58 -4.45 22.26 -5.25
C LEU A 58 -4.12 22.87 -3.88
N SER A 59 -4.61 24.07 -3.59
CA SER A 59 -4.43 24.71 -2.28
C SER A 59 -5.18 23.95 -1.18
N CYS A 60 -6.41 23.53 -1.45
CA CYS A 60 -7.18 22.68 -0.54
C CYS A 60 -6.49 21.33 -0.32
N LEU A 61 -5.98 20.70 -1.39
CA LEU A 61 -5.25 19.44 -1.30
C LEU A 61 -3.97 19.58 -0.48
N ARG A 62 -3.20 20.66 -0.69
CA ARG A 62 -2.00 20.96 0.11
C ARG A 62 -2.35 21.16 1.59
N ARG A 63 -3.41 21.91 1.89
CA ARG A 63 -3.87 22.10 3.27
C ARG A 63 -4.31 20.79 3.91
N LEU A 64 -5.02 19.95 3.16
CA LEU A 64 -5.46 18.63 3.63
C LEU A 64 -4.28 17.68 3.88
N TRP A 65 -3.31 17.66 2.96
CA TRP A 65 -2.13 16.80 3.05
C TRP A 65 -1.24 17.17 4.24
N ASN A 66 -1.15 18.46 4.55
CA ASN A 66 -0.36 18.99 5.66
C ASN A 66 -1.16 19.14 6.97
N ASP A 67 -2.41 18.70 7.01
CA ASP A 67 -3.23 18.69 8.21
C ASP A 67 -2.62 17.76 9.28
N PRO A 68 -2.44 18.19 10.55
CA PRO A 68 -1.77 17.37 11.57
C PRO A 68 -2.43 16.00 11.81
N GLU A 69 -3.76 15.93 11.72
CA GLU A 69 -4.50 14.67 11.85
C GLU A 69 -4.21 13.76 10.64
N MET A 70 -4.17 14.32 9.43
CA MET A 70 -3.79 13.57 8.22
C MET A 70 -2.36 13.02 8.31
N ARG A 71 -1.41 13.80 8.85
CA ARG A 71 -0.02 13.36 9.03
C ARG A 71 0.10 12.23 10.06
N THR A 72 -0.61 12.36 11.18
CA THR A 72 -0.71 11.30 12.20
C THR A 72 -1.28 10.01 11.62
N ASP A 73 -2.35 10.12 10.83
CA ASP A 73 -2.97 8.98 10.17
C ASP A 73 -2.02 8.35 9.12
N LEU A 74 -1.26 9.17 8.39
CA LEU A 74 -0.26 8.70 7.43
C LEU A 74 0.87 7.92 8.10
N GLU A 75 1.42 8.43 9.20
CA GLU A 75 2.46 7.73 9.96
C GLU A 75 1.95 6.37 10.46
N ARG A 76 0.73 6.33 11.00
CA ARG A 76 0.11 5.08 11.45
C ARG A 76 -0.10 4.09 10.30
N TRP A 77 -0.55 4.58 9.15
CA TRP A 77 -0.76 3.75 7.97
C TRP A 77 0.56 3.19 7.43
N LEU A 78 1.62 4.00 7.38
CA LEU A 78 2.96 3.57 6.98
C LEU A 78 3.52 2.51 7.93
N GLU A 79 3.32 2.68 9.23
CA GLU A 79 3.75 1.70 10.22
C GLU A 79 3.06 0.34 10.03
N ILE A 80 1.76 0.34 9.78
CA ILE A 80 1.03 -0.89 9.45
C ILE A 80 1.59 -1.52 8.17
N GLY A 81 1.84 -0.71 7.13
CA GLY A 81 2.44 -1.19 5.88
C GLY A 81 3.82 -1.82 6.06
N ARG A 82 4.68 -1.25 6.92
CA ARG A 82 5.98 -1.83 7.28
C ARG A 82 5.84 -3.15 8.03
N GLU A 83 4.97 -3.21 9.03
CA GLU A 83 4.73 -4.43 9.80
C GLU A 83 4.18 -5.56 8.92
N LEU A 84 3.26 -5.24 8.01
CA LEU A 84 2.75 -6.21 7.03
C LEU A 84 3.85 -6.70 6.09
N LYS A 85 4.75 -5.82 5.64
CA LYS A 85 5.89 -6.21 4.81
C LYS A 85 6.83 -7.16 5.55
N LYS A 86 7.22 -6.84 6.79
CA LYS A 86 8.04 -7.74 7.61
C LYS A 86 7.37 -9.11 7.78
N LEU A 87 6.06 -9.12 8.04
CA LEU A 87 5.33 -10.36 8.21
C LEU A 87 5.19 -11.14 6.90
N SER A 88 5.18 -10.49 5.73
CA SER A 88 5.16 -11.20 4.45
C SER A 88 6.51 -11.88 4.17
N GLU A 89 7.61 -11.26 4.57
CA GLU A 89 8.97 -11.78 4.45
C GLU A 89 9.29 -12.88 5.47
N SER A 90 8.67 -12.84 6.66
CA SER A 90 8.93 -13.80 7.74
C SER A 90 8.16 -15.12 7.60
N VAL A 91 7.18 -15.21 6.72
CA VAL A 91 6.36 -16.43 6.57
C VAL A 91 7.14 -17.45 5.72
N GLN A 92 7.74 -18.43 6.39
CA GLN A 92 8.37 -19.58 5.74
C GLN A 92 7.41 -20.78 5.58
N THR A 93 6.40 -20.89 6.44
CA THR A 93 5.42 -21.99 6.44
C THR A 93 4.03 -21.50 6.85
N ARG A 94 3.00 -22.12 6.25
CA ARG A 94 1.58 -21.71 6.26
C ARG A 94 0.86 -21.89 7.62
N GLU A 95 1.53 -22.41 8.64
CA GLU A 95 0.88 -22.95 9.86
C GLU A 95 1.02 -22.07 11.10
N ASP A 96 1.53 -20.85 10.97
CA ASP A 96 1.74 -19.99 12.12
C ASP A 96 0.49 -19.14 12.44
N ASN A 97 -0.47 -19.76 13.14
CA ASN A 97 -1.76 -19.15 13.53
C ASN A 97 -1.60 -17.81 14.26
N VAL A 98 -0.46 -17.57 14.92
CA VAL A 98 -0.15 -16.31 15.60
C VAL A 98 0.14 -15.19 14.59
N LEU A 99 0.94 -15.49 13.56
CA LEU A 99 1.23 -14.54 12.48
C LEU A 99 -0.03 -14.22 11.66
N GLU A 100 -0.89 -15.22 11.43
CA GLU A 100 -2.17 -15.01 10.76
C GLU A 100 -3.09 -14.06 11.53
N ASN A 101 -3.22 -14.26 12.85
CA ASN A 101 -4.02 -13.36 13.69
C ASN A 101 -3.46 -11.93 13.72
N LYS A 102 -2.12 -11.77 13.80
CA LYS A 102 -1.48 -10.44 13.73
C LYS A 102 -1.74 -9.77 12.38
N TRP A 103 -1.63 -10.51 11.28
CA TRP A 103 -2.00 -10.04 9.94
C TRP A 103 -3.44 -9.51 9.89
N ARG A 104 -4.42 -10.31 10.35
CA ARG A 104 -5.84 -9.93 10.35
C ARG A 104 -6.10 -8.64 11.15
N GLN A 105 -5.43 -8.48 12.31
CA GLN A 105 -5.55 -7.27 13.12
C GLN A 105 -4.99 -6.02 12.41
N LEU A 106 -3.85 -6.16 11.73
CA LEU A 106 -3.24 -5.07 10.95
C LEU A 106 -4.12 -4.66 9.76
N ILE A 107 -4.68 -5.64 9.04
CA ILE A 107 -5.65 -5.39 7.96
C ILE A 107 -6.89 -4.65 8.49
N ALA A 108 -7.46 -5.09 9.61
CA ALA A 108 -8.58 -4.39 10.26
C ALA A 108 -8.19 -2.95 10.67
N GLY A 109 -6.94 -2.74 11.06
CA GLY A 109 -6.37 -1.42 11.32
C GLY A 109 -6.38 -0.51 10.09
N CYS A 110 -6.07 -1.07 8.90
CA CYS A 110 -6.12 -0.36 7.62
C CYS A 110 -7.54 -0.07 7.13
N HIS A 111 -8.51 -0.96 7.38
CA HIS A 111 -9.92 -0.74 7.01
C HIS A 111 -10.55 0.51 7.63
N ARG A 112 -9.99 1.02 8.75
CA ARG A 112 -10.39 2.33 9.31
C ARG A 112 -10.17 3.48 8.32
N PHE A 113 -9.17 3.35 7.44
CA PHE A 113 -8.84 4.33 6.41
C PHE A 113 -9.51 4.02 5.06
N HIS A 114 -9.97 2.77 4.83
CA HIS A 114 -10.55 2.32 3.57
C HIS A 114 -11.88 1.56 3.78
N PRO A 115 -13.07 2.20 3.62
CA PRO A 115 -14.35 1.55 3.87
C PRO A 115 -14.91 0.75 2.68
N ALA A 116 -14.30 0.79 1.50
CA ALA A 116 -14.91 0.25 0.28
C ALA A 116 -14.14 -0.94 -0.30
N ARG A 117 -14.35 -2.12 0.29
CA ARG A 117 -14.63 -3.39 -0.41
C ARG A 117 -15.22 -4.33 0.64
N THR A 118 -16.55 -4.32 0.74
CA THR A 118 -17.37 -5.26 1.52
C THR A 118 -17.33 -6.69 0.96
N ASN A 119 -16.54 -6.91 -0.08
CA ASN A 119 -16.04 -8.23 -0.45
C ASN A 119 -14.53 -8.05 -0.66
N PRO A 120 -13.68 -8.30 0.35
CA PRO A 120 -12.32 -8.61 -0.01
C PRO A 120 -12.46 -9.86 -0.88
N ASP A 121 -12.00 -9.82 -2.15
CA ASP A 121 -11.36 -11.02 -2.67
C ASP A 121 -10.54 -11.55 -1.50
N PRO A 122 -10.73 -12.82 -1.06
CA PRO A 122 -10.06 -13.29 0.14
C PRO A 122 -8.64 -12.78 0.00
N VAL A 123 -8.20 -11.94 0.94
CA VAL A 123 -6.80 -11.53 0.99
C VAL A 123 -6.14 -12.85 1.34
N VAL A 124 -5.89 -13.63 0.28
CA VAL A 124 -5.28 -14.92 0.32
C VAL A 124 -3.95 -14.53 0.89
N PHE A 125 -3.73 -14.95 2.14
CA PHE A 125 -2.40 -15.02 2.72
C PHE A 125 -1.49 -15.43 1.56
N PRO A 126 -0.60 -14.56 1.07
CA PRO A 126 -0.10 -14.72 -0.28
C PRO A 126 0.38 -16.15 -0.39
N LYS A 127 -0.17 -16.92 -1.35
CA LYS A 127 0.37 -18.23 -1.66
C LYS A 127 1.72 -17.92 -2.30
N PHE A 128 2.72 -17.66 -1.47
CA PHE A 128 4.06 -17.46 -1.95
C PHE A 128 4.47 -18.79 -2.59
N PRO A 129 4.91 -18.77 -3.85
CA PRO A 129 5.57 -19.94 -4.40
C PRO A 129 6.72 -20.27 -3.46
N LEU A 130 6.79 -21.53 -3.01
CA LEU A 130 7.99 -22.07 -2.39
C LEU A 130 9.17 -21.58 -3.24
N SER A 131 10.13 -20.90 -2.60
CA SER A 131 11.33 -20.43 -3.28
C SER A 131 11.90 -21.59 -4.10
N SER A 132 11.87 -21.47 -5.43
CA SER A 132 12.42 -22.43 -6.40
C SER A 132 13.96 -22.45 -6.38
N SER A 133 14.55 -22.31 -5.20
CA SER A 133 15.99 -22.28 -4.97
C SER A 133 16.48 -23.62 -4.44
N GLN A 134 15.99 -24.72 -5.00
CA GLN A 134 16.67 -26.03 -5.03
C GLN A 134 16.27 -26.79 -6.30
N GLN A 135 16.56 -26.21 -7.47
CA GLN A 135 16.58 -26.98 -8.72
C GLN A 135 17.77 -26.51 -9.56
N THR A 136 18.95 -27.07 -9.28
CA THR A 136 20.00 -27.34 -10.28
C THR A 136 21.24 -27.91 -9.58
N VAL A 137 21.43 -29.23 -9.67
CA VAL A 137 22.64 -29.97 -10.12
C VAL A 137 22.10 -31.41 -10.30
N GLY A 138 22.01 -32.04 -11.47
CA GLY A 138 22.94 -32.16 -12.58
C GLY A 138 22.91 -33.64 -12.95
N ARG A 139 22.47 -33.96 -14.17
CA ARG A 139 22.47 -35.30 -14.79
C ARG A 139 23.87 -35.92 -14.82
N THR A 140 23.94 -37.23 -14.63
CA THR A 140 24.78 -38.20 -15.40
C THR A 140 24.24 -39.61 -15.13
N SER A 141 23.38 -40.12 -16.00
CA SER A 141 23.70 -41.03 -17.12
C SER A 141 24.06 -42.45 -16.67
N GLN A 142 23.13 -43.35 -16.95
CA GLN A 142 23.30 -44.80 -17.02
C GLN A 142 24.42 -45.17 -18.01
N GLY A 143 25.17 -46.20 -17.64
CA GLY A 143 26.03 -47.02 -18.48
C GLY A 143 26.14 -48.38 -17.81
#